data_AF-A0A966SUZ8-F1
#
_entry.id   AF-A0A966SUZ8-F1
#
_cell.length_a   1.000
_cell.length_b   1.000
_cell.length_c   1.000
_cell.angle_alpha   90.00
_cell.angle_beta   90.00
_cell.angle_gamma   90.00
#
_symmetry.space_group_name_H-M   'P 1'
#
loop_
_entity.id
_entity.type
_entity.pdbx_description
1 polymer ?
#
loop_
_entity_poly.entity_id
_entity_poly.type
_entity_poly.pdbx_seq_one_letter_code
_entity_poly.pdbx_strand_id
1 'polypeptide(L)'
;MLSLFLLLAFSAHAQSLRLPPRPADSLAGRAVAESVTTLERPAREERLVAEVLRGNVPDFLRRLVPVSLTNTVEGTTHRVTVFVAPDYLAVGSDADYFLGPLTPGAARRIADATGCLLPSRKLVDAIHAAAPLKLNPQPIPPSKEMVTVPVFARHNEMVWEQRRAALAAHPLGTLVAGDKKDVVFTPQLATKPGKVAIYGWHRTNGVAIQPLYLGHADSWADYSHGVRLVHRSA
;
A
#
# COMPACT_ATOMS: atom_id res chain seq x y z
N MET A 1 -25.47 44.36 16.65
CA MET A 1 -25.62 43.10 15.89
C MET A 1 -24.32 42.32 16.02
N LEU A 2 -24.31 41.26 16.84
CA LEU A 2 -23.13 40.43 17.09
C LEU A 2 -23.26 39.16 16.24
N SER A 3 -22.45 39.05 15.18
CA SER A 3 -22.44 37.86 14.32
C SER A 3 -21.66 36.74 15.00
N LEU A 4 -22.37 35.68 15.38
CA LEU A 4 -21.82 34.43 15.87
C LEU A 4 -21.33 33.59 14.67
N PHE A 5 -20.02 33.51 14.47
CA PHE A 5 -19.43 32.57 13.52
C PHE A 5 -19.48 31.16 14.12
N LEU A 6 -20.40 30.33 13.62
CA LEU A 6 -20.47 28.91 13.92
C LEU A 6 -19.35 28.19 13.14
N LEU A 7 -18.23 27.91 13.80
CA LEU A 7 -17.20 27.00 13.29
C LEU A 7 -17.76 25.57 13.32
N LEU A 8 -18.31 25.11 12.20
CA LEU A 8 -18.61 23.70 11.96
C LEU A 8 -17.29 22.92 11.89
N ALA A 9 -16.86 22.38 13.02
CA ALA A 9 -15.83 21.35 13.05
C ALA A 9 -16.39 20.08 12.40
N PHE A 10 -16.10 19.87 11.12
CA PHE A 10 -16.29 18.57 10.50
C PHE A 10 -15.34 17.59 11.16
N SER A 11 -15.84 16.77 12.09
CA SER A 11 -15.14 15.59 12.57
C SER A 11 -15.00 14.63 11.39
N ALA A 12 -13.85 14.68 10.72
CA ALA A 12 -13.44 13.65 9.78
C ALA A 12 -13.32 12.35 10.57
N HIS A 13 -14.37 11.53 10.53
CA HIS A 13 -14.33 10.21 11.13
C HIS A 13 -13.20 9.45 10.45
N ALA A 14 -12.27 8.91 11.25
CA ALA A 14 -11.18 8.10 10.73
C ALA A 14 -11.79 6.95 9.91
N GLN A 15 -11.56 6.95 8.59
CA GLN A 15 -12.05 5.87 7.75
C GLN A 15 -11.26 4.61 8.11
N SER A 16 -11.96 3.50 8.28
CA SER A 16 -11.33 2.21 8.58
C SER A 16 -11.46 1.28 7.38
N LEU A 17 -10.45 0.45 7.16
CA LEU A 17 -10.54 -0.63 6.17
C LEU A 17 -11.69 -1.56 6.55
N ARG A 18 -12.56 -1.85 5.58
CA ARG A 18 -13.70 -2.75 5.74
C ARG A 18 -13.22 -4.21 5.76
N LEU A 19 -12.74 -4.64 6.92
CA LEU A 19 -12.28 -6.00 7.20
C LEU A 19 -12.88 -6.51 8.50
N PRO A 20 -13.17 -7.82 8.63
CA PRO A 20 -13.57 -8.39 9.91
C PRO A 20 -12.45 -8.24 10.96
N PRO A 21 -12.77 -8.33 12.26
CA PRO A 21 -11.75 -8.39 13.31
C PRO A 21 -10.72 -9.48 13.04
N ARG A 22 -9.46 -9.26 13.44
CA ARG A 22 -8.40 -10.26 13.27
C ARG A 22 -8.72 -11.51 14.08
N PRO A 23 -8.86 -12.70 13.46
CA PRO A 23 -9.11 -13.94 14.20
C PRO A 23 -7.97 -14.28 15.17
N ALA A 24 -8.31 -14.81 16.35
CA ALA A 24 -7.33 -15.14 17.39
C ALA A 24 -6.33 -16.23 16.96
N ASP A 25 -6.74 -17.12 16.04
CA ASP A 25 -5.92 -18.19 15.45
C ASP A 25 -5.05 -17.74 14.26
N SER A 26 -5.05 -16.44 13.95
CA SER A 26 -4.33 -15.93 12.78
C SER A 26 -2.82 -16.00 12.95
N LEU A 27 -2.13 -16.50 11.92
CA LEU A 27 -0.68 -16.56 11.86
C LEU A 27 -0.06 -15.15 11.85
N ALA A 28 1.13 -15.03 12.46
CA ALA A 28 1.98 -13.85 12.34
C ALA A 28 2.63 -13.77 10.94
N GLY A 29 3.18 -12.60 10.58
CA GLY A 29 3.73 -12.33 9.25
C GLY A 29 4.75 -13.37 8.77
N ARG A 30 5.77 -13.66 9.57
CA ARG A 30 6.78 -14.69 9.26
C ARG A 30 6.15 -16.07 9.01
N ALA A 31 5.23 -16.50 9.88
CA ALA A 31 4.55 -17.78 9.73
C ALA A 31 3.64 -17.83 8.47
N VAL A 32 3.01 -16.71 8.09
CA VAL A 32 2.29 -16.63 6.81
C VAL A 32 3.27 -16.78 5.64
N ALA A 33 4.39 -16.06 5.65
CA ALA A 33 5.42 -16.15 4.60
C ALA A 33 5.95 -17.60 4.45
N GLU A 34 6.29 -18.26 5.55
CA GLU A 34 6.69 -19.68 5.55
C GLU A 34 5.62 -20.57 4.94
N SER A 35 4.35 -20.39 5.34
CA SER A 35 3.23 -21.22 4.86
C SER A 35 2.96 -21.11 3.35
N VAL A 36 3.46 -20.05 2.69
CA VAL A 36 3.29 -19.84 1.25
C VAL A 36 4.58 -19.98 0.46
N THR A 37 5.70 -20.33 1.10
CA THR A 37 7.04 -20.33 0.49
C THR A 37 7.16 -21.33 -0.66
N THR A 38 6.56 -22.51 -0.53
CA THR A 38 6.61 -23.57 -1.55
C THR A 38 5.46 -23.50 -2.55
N LEU A 39 4.57 -22.52 -2.43
CA LEU A 39 3.39 -22.40 -3.29
C LEU A 39 3.73 -21.64 -4.57
N GLU A 40 3.24 -22.16 -5.69
CA GLU A 40 3.22 -21.43 -6.95
C GLU A 40 2.35 -20.16 -6.85
N ARG A 41 2.67 -19.14 -7.65
CA ARG A 41 2.06 -17.80 -7.56
C ARG A 41 0.52 -17.83 -7.40
N PRO A 42 -0.27 -18.55 -8.22
CA PRO A 42 -1.73 -18.54 -8.05
C PRO A 42 -2.20 -19.02 -6.67
N ALA A 43 -1.63 -20.12 -6.17
CA ALA A 43 -1.98 -20.66 -4.85
C ALA A 43 -1.47 -19.78 -3.70
N ARG A 44 -0.26 -19.23 -3.85
CA ARG A 44 0.30 -18.24 -2.91
C ARG A 44 -0.60 -17.02 -2.79
N GLU A 45 -1.00 -16.42 -3.91
CA GLU A 45 -1.84 -15.22 -3.91
C GLU A 45 -3.25 -15.51 -3.41
N GLU A 46 -3.82 -16.68 -3.72
CA GLU A 46 -5.09 -17.10 -3.13
C GLU A 46 -5.00 -17.17 -1.60
N ARG A 47 -3.92 -17.76 -1.07
CA ARG A 47 -3.69 -17.82 0.37
C ARG A 47 -3.52 -16.42 0.99
N LEU A 48 -2.72 -15.55 0.39
CA LEU A 48 -2.54 -14.17 0.88
C LEU A 48 -3.83 -13.36 0.84
N VAL A 49 -4.61 -13.47 -0.24
CA VAL A 49 -5.93 -12.82 -0.34
C VAL A 49 -6.86 -13.35 0.75
N ALA A 50 -6.89 -14.67 0.98
CA ALA A 50 -7.71 -15.26 2.03
C ALA A 50 -7.32 -14.77 3.43
N GLU A 51 -6.02 -14.69 3.76
CA GLU A 51 -5.52 -14.14 5.02
C GLU A 51 -5.97 -12.68 5.22
N VAL A 52 -5.85 -11.84 4.19
CA VAL A 52 -6.28 -10.44 4.26
C VAL A 52 -7.80 -10.35 4.47
N LEU A 53 -8.59 -11.05 3.65
CA LEU A 53 -10.06 -10.95 3.69
C LEU A 53 -10.68 -11.57 4.95
N ARG A 54 -10.03 -12.55 5.59
CA ARG A 54 -10.42 -13.03 6.92
C ARG A 54 -9.98 -12.11 8.06
N GLY A 55 -9.30 -11.01 7.77
CA GLY A 55 -8.88 -10.01 8.75
C GLY A 55 -7.51 -10.23 9.37
N ASN A 56 -6.65 -11.11 8.84
CA ASN A 56 -5.26 -11.24 9.30
C ASN A 56 -4.39 -10.09 8.77
N VAL A 57 -4.72 -8.87 9.20
CA VAL A 57 -4.07 -7.61 8.85
C VAL A 57 -3.73 -6.88 10.14
N PRO A 58 -2.52 -6.30 10.27
CA PRO A 58 -2.13 -5.44 11.39
C PRO A 58 -3.17 -4.37 11.72
N ASP A 59 -3.39 -4.11 13.00
CA ASP A 59 -4.39 -3.16 13.48
C ASP A 59 -4.04 -1.73 13.07
N PHE A 60 -2.75 -1.38 13.06
CA PHE A 60 -2.31 -0.06 12.61
C PHE A 60 -2.66 0.23 11.15
N LEU A 61 -2.69 -0.80 10.29
CA LEU A 61 -3.03 -0.65 8.86
C LEU A 61 -4.51 -0.38 8.63
N ARG A 62 -5.37 -0.73 9.59
CA ARG A 62 -6.82 -0.62 9.45
C ARG A 62 -7.31 0.82 9.53
N ARG A 63 -6.56 1.74 10.14
CA ARG A 63 -6.92 3.15 10.28
C ARG A 63 -6.36 3.95 9.11
N LEU A 64 -7.24 4.41 8.23
CA LEU A 64 -6.84 5.15 7.03
C LEU A 64 -6.47 6.59 7.35
N VAL A 65 -5.48 7.09 6.64
CA VAL A 65 -4.92 8.43 6.83
C VAL A 65 -5.44 9.35 5.72
N PRO A 66 -5.95 10.55 6.05
CA PRO A 66 -6.33 11.53 5.04
C PRO A 66 -5.09 12.11 4.33
N VAL A 67 -5.14 12.15 3.00
CA VAL A 67 -4.18 12.82 2.12
C VAL A 67 -4.95 13.81 1.26
N SER A 68 -4.62 15.09 1.37
CA SER A 68 -5.20 16.13 0.54
C SER A 68 -4.38 16.34 -0.73
N LEU A 69 -5.07 16.39 -1.87
CA LEU A 69 -4.51 16.75 -3.16
C LEU A 69 -5.29 17.92 -3.77
N THR A 70 -4.60 18.73 -4.54
CA THR A 70 -5.22 19.80 -5.34
C THR A 70 -5.20 19.45 -6.82
N ASN A 71 -6.22 19.88 -7.54
CA ASN A 71 -6.25 19.84 -8.99
C ASN A 71 -6.86 21.13 -9.52
N THR A 72 -6.19 21.78 -10.46
CA THR A 72 -6.72 22.96 -11.13
C THR A 72 -7.35 22.52 -12.45
N VAL A 73 -8.65 22.77 -12.62
CA VAL A 73 -9.40 22.49 -13.84
C VAL A 73 -10.06 23.81 -14.25
N GLU A 74 -9.84 24.24 -15.50
CA GLU A 74 -10.40 25.49 -16.04
C GLU A 74 -10.16 26.72 -15.15
N GLY A 75 -8.96 26.81 -14.55
CA GLY A 75 -8.57 27.91 -13.65
C GLY A 75 -9.10 27.81 -12.21
N THR A 76 -10.01 26.87 -11.93
CA THR A 76 -10.54 26.64 -10.58
C THR A 76 -9.73 25.56 -9.86
N THR A 77 -9.25 25.87 -8.65
CA THR A 77 -8.51 24.91 -7.82
C THR A 77 -9.48 24.10 -6.94
N HIS A 78 -9.57 22.81 -7.20
CA HIS A 78 -10.31 21.86 -6.39
C HIS A 78 -9.38 21.19 -5.38
N ARG A 79 -9.79 21.15 -4.11
CA ARG A 79 -9.11 20.37 -3.07
C ARG A 79 -9.94 19.12 -2.80
N VAL A 80 -9.28 17.96 -2.87
CA VAL A 80 -9.88 16.66 -2.57
C VAL A 80 -9.07 16.01 -1.46
N THR A 81 -9.75 15.48 -0.44
CA THR A 81 -9.13 14.63 0.56
C THR A 81 -9.53 13.19 0.28
N VAL A 82 -8.54 12.31 0.17
CA VAL A 82 -8.72 10.85 0.05
C VAL A 82 -8.15 10.18 1.29
N PHE A 83 -8.65 8.99 1.62
CA PHE A 83 -8.17 8.22 2.75
C PHE A 83 -7.38 7.02 2.25
N VAL A 84 -6.16 6.84 2.74
CA VAL A 84 -5.20 5.86 2.25
C VAL A 84 -4.70 4.97 3.38
N ALA A 85 -4.36 3.73 3.07
CA ALA A 85 -3.68 2.87 4.03
C ALA A 85 -2.35 3.53 4.45
N PRO A 86 -2.02 3.55 5.75
CA PRO A 86 -0.85 4.25 6.27
C PRO A 86 0.46 3.65 5.76
N ASP A 87 0.44 2.36 5.40
CA ASP A 87 1.56 1.66 4.78
C ASP A 87 1.03 0.71 3.70
N TYR A 88 1.93 -0.02 3.04
CA TYR A 88 1.56 -1.07 2.10
C TYR A 88 0.84 -2.23 2.81
N LEU A 89 -0.06 -2.89 2.10
CA LEU A 89 -0.84 -4.01 2.59
C LEU A 89 0.08 -5.10 3.14
N ALA A 90 -0.19 -5.54 4.36
CA ALA A 90 0.55 -6.58 5.05
C ALA A 90 -0.40 -7.61 5.66
N VAL A 91 0.11 -8.82 5.85
CA VAL A 91 -0.56 -9.89 6.61
C VAL A 91 0.17 -10.14 7.93
N GLY A 92 -0.58 -10.43 9.00
CA GLY A 92 -0.02 -10.70 10.32
C GLY A 92 -0.52 -9.74 11.40
N SER A 93 0.38 -9.31 12.28
CA SER A 93 0.10 -8.49 13.47
C SER A 93 1.00 -7.26 13.51
N ASP A 94 0.69 -6.29 14.37
CA ASP A 94 1.52 -5.09 14.57
C ASP A 94 2.98 -5.42 14.94
N ALA A 95 3.20 -6.53 15.64
CA ALA A 95 4.53 -6.97 16.09
C ALA A 95 5.29 -7.80 15.04
N ASP A 96 4.58 -8.43 14.11
CA ASP A 96 5.14 -9.32 13.09
C ASP A 96 4.19 -9.40 11.90
N TYR A 97 4.56 -8.70 10.82
CA TYR A 97 3.81 -8.62 9.59
C TYR A 97 4.70 -8.84 8.36
N PHE A 98 4.07 -9.34 7.30
CA PHE A 98 4.68 -9.62 6.02
C PHE A 98 4.06 -8.75 4.92
N LEU A 99 4.88 -7.89 4.32
CA LEU A 99 4.59 -7.07 3.14
C LEU A 99 4.62 -7.95 1.88
N GLY A 100 3.62 -8.82 1.74
CA GLY A 100 3.51 -9.80 0.66
C GLY A 100 3.16 -9.16 -0.69
N PRO A 101 4.08 -9.16 -1.67
CA PRO A 101 3.80 -8.66 -3.02
C PRO A 101 2.65 -9.44 -3.68
N LEU A 102 1.79 -8.72 -4.40
CA LEU A 102 0.65 -9.28 -5.14
C LEU A 102 0.63 -8.76 -6.58
N THR A 103 0.10 -9.57 -7.48
CA THR A 103 -0.32 -9.10 -8.82
C THR A 103 -1.45 -8.07 -8.70
N PRO A 104 -1.63 -7.22 -9.74
CA PRO A 104 -2.79 -6.32 -9.83
C PRO A 104 -4.14 -7.06 -9.72
N GLY A 105 -4.23 -8.30 -10.20
CA GLY A 105 -5.45 -9.11 -10.10
C GLY A 105 -5.81 -9.45 -8.65
N ALA A 106 -4.85 -10.00 -7.89
CA ALA A 106 -5.03 -10.31 -6.48
C ALA A 106 -5.25 -9.04 -5.64
N ALA A 107 -4.48 -7.99 -5.89
CA ALA A 107 -4.63 -6.70 -5.22
C ALA A 107 -6.02 -6.08 -5.44
N ARG A 108 -6.57 -6.19 -6.65
CA ARG A 108 -7.91 -5.70 -6.98
C ARG A 108 -9.00 -6.44 -6.22
N ARG A 109 -8.90 -7.76 -6.06
CA ARG A 109 -9.88 -8.54 -5.27
C ARG A 109 -10.00 -8.00 -3.84
N ILE A 110 -8.86 -7.70 -3.23
CA ILE A 110 -8.81 -7.10 -1.88
C ILE A 110 -9.37 -5.69 -1.90
N ALA A 111 -8.96 -4.86 -2.87
CA ALA A 111 -9.46 -3.49 -2.98
C ALA A 111 -10.98 -3.46 -3.14
N ASP A 112 -11.55 -4.26 -4.05
CA ASP A 112 -13.00 -4.31 -4.28
C ASP A 112 -13.75 -4.80 -3.03
N ALA A 113 -13.26 -5.85 -2.34
CA ALA A 113 -13.88 -6.36 -1.11
C ALA A 113 -13.83 -5.37 0.07
N THR A 114 -12.82 -4.51 0.11
CA THR A 114 -12.62 -3.51 1.18
C THR A 114 -13.20 -2.14 0.85
N GLY A 115 -13.89 -1.99 -0.29
CA GLY A 115 -14.41 -0.70 -0.75
C GLY A 115 -13.31 0.30 -1.13
N CYS A 116 -12.16 -0.21 -1.58
CA CYS A 116 -10.97 0.54 -1.93
C CYS A 116 -10.64 0.46 -3.43
N LEU A 117 -9.57 1.15 -3.81
CA LEU A 117 -8.95 1.22 -5.14
C LEU A 117 -7.43 1.15 -5.00
N LEU A 118 -6.76 0.86 -6.12
CA LEU A 118 -5.32 1.07 -6.27
C LEU A 118 -5.04 2.54 -6.63
N PRO A 119 -3.93 3.15 -6.16
CA PRO A 119 -3.64 4.54 -6.40
C PRO A 119 -3.30 4.81 -7.86
N SER A 120 -3.49 6.05 -8.30
CA SER A 120 -2.90 6.55 -9.54
C SER A 120 -1.49 7.09 -9.28
N ARG A 121 -0.69 7.29 -10.32
CA ARG A 121 0.63 7.96 -10.23
C ARG A 121 0.58 9.27 -9.43
N LYS A 122 -0.38 10.14 -9.76
CA LYS A 122 -0.57 11.43 -9.09
C LYS A 122 -0.85 11.26 -7.60
N LEU A 123 -1.60 10.22 -7.23
CA LEU A 123 -1.90 9.95 -5.83
C LEU A 123 -0.70 9.36 -5.09
N VAL A 124 0.11 8.50 -5.72
CA VAL A 124 1.36 8.02 -5.13
C VAL A 124 2.29 9.20 -4.82
N ASP A 125 2.42 10.16 -5.74
CA ASP A 125 3.22 11.38 -5.51
C ASP A 125 2.70 12.20 -4.33
N ALA A 126 1.37 12.38 -4.24
CA ALA A 126 0.74 13.11 -3.14
C ALA A 126 0.91 12.39 -1.78
N ILE A 127 0.77 11.06 -1.76
CA ILE A 127 1.00 10.23 -0.58
C ILE A 127 2.45 10.38 -0.11
N HIS A 128 3.42 10.25 -1.02
CA HIS A 128 4.82 10.41 -0.66
C HIS A 128 5.11 11.81 -0.12
N ALA A 129 4.62 12.86 -0.77
CA ALA A 129 4.79 14.23 -0.30
C ALA A 129 4.22 14.42 1.12
N ALA A 130 3.02 13.90 1.38
CA ALA A 130 2.32 14.01 2.66
C ALA A 130 2.87 13.10 3.77
N ALA A 131 3.56 12.01 3.43
CA ALA A 131 4.07 11.03 4.40
C ALA A 131 5.09 11.67 5.37
N PRO A 132 4.82 11.65 6.70
CA PRO A 132 5.79 12.14 7.68
C PRO A 132 7.07 11.30 7.71
N LEU A 133 6.96 10.00 7.47
CA LEU A 133 8.10 9.10 7.33
C LEU A 133 8.29 8.70 5.87
N LYS A 134 9.48 8.98 5.33
CA LYS A 134 9.91 8.54 4.00
C LYS A 134 11.08 7.58 4.19
N LEU A 135 10.90 6.32 3.85
CA LEU A 135 11.95 5.30 3.92
C LEU A 135 12.78 5.32 2.65
N ASN A 136 14.07 5.00 2.75
CA ASN A 136 14.93 4.92 1.57
C ASN A 136 14.63 3.63 0.80
N PRO A 137 14.52 3.69 -0.54
CA PRO A 137 14.49 2.49 -1.38
C PRO A 137 15.70 1.59 -1.13
N GLN A 138 15.46 0.28 -0.97
CA GLN A 138 16.51 -0.72 -0.75
C GLN A 138 16.47 -1.82 -1.83
N PRO A 139 17.06 -1.58 -3.01
CA PRO A 139 17.03 -2.54 -4.10
C PRO A 139 17.88 -3.77 -3.79
N ILE A 140 17.32 -4.95 -4.09
CA ILE A 140 18.05 -6.21 -4.19
C ILE A 140 18.43 -6.41 -5.67
N PRO A 141 19.69 -6.77 -5.99
CA PRO A 141 20.12 -7.00 -7.38
C PRO A 141 19.19 -7.95 -8.13
N PRO A 142 18.90 -7.68 -9.43
CA PRO A 142 17.94 -8.47 -10.19
C PRO A 142 18.41 -9.91 -10.36
N SER A 143 17.52 -10.86 -10.10
CA SER A 143 17.74 -12.30 -10.32
C SER A 143 16.40 -12.98 -10.60
N LYS A 144 16.42 -14.27 -10.99
CA LYS A 144 15.19 -15.06 -11.13
C LYS A 144 14.47 -15.26 -9.79
N GLU A 145 15.17 -15.13 -8.67
CA GLU A 145 14.62 -15.33 -7.33
C GLU A 145 13.76 -14.16 -6.86
N MET A 146 13.78 -13.02 -7.57
CA MET A 146 13.09 -11.79 -7.15
C MET A 146 11.56 -11.92 -7.04
N VAL A 147 10.97 -13.00 -7.57
CA VAL A 147 9.54 -13.34 -7.52
C VAL A 147 9.20 -14.43 -6.49
N THR A 148 10.19 -14.83 -5.69
CA THR A 148 10.08 -15.90 -4.69
C THR A 148 9.86 -15.34 -3.30
N VAL A 149 9.17 -16.12 -2.45
CA VAL A 149 8.85 -15.72 -1.08
C VAL A 149 10.09 -15.48 -0.21
N PRO A 150 11.20 -16.24 -0.33
CA PRO A 150 12.42 -15.92 0.41
C PRO A 150 12.95 -14.51 0.12
N VAL A 151 12.91 -14.04 -1.14
CA VAL A 151 13.33 -12.68 -1.48
C VAL A 151 12.30 -11.64 -1.01
N PHE A 152 11.00 -11.98 -1.02
CA PHE A 152 9.95 -11.14 -0.43
C PHE A 152 10.17 -10.93 1.06
N ALA A 153 10.45 -12.01 1.80
CA ALA A 153 10.72 -12.01 3.24
C ALA A 153 12.00 -11.23 3.56
N ARG A 154 13.08 -11.45 2.80
CA ARG A 154 14.32 -10.67 2.94
C ARG A 154 14.08 -9.17 2.77
N HIS A 155 13.35 -8.76 1.72
CA HIS A 155 13.04 -7.34 1.55
C HIS A 155 12.11 -6.80 2.63
N ASN A 156 11.18 -7.63 3.15
CA ASN A 156 10.34 -7.25 4.29
C ASN A 156 11.19 -6.95 5.53
N GLU A 157 12.20 -7.77 5.82
CA GLU A 157 13.14 -7.55 6.93
C GLU A 157 13.96 -6.27 6.73
N MET A 158 14.48 -6.03 5.52
CA MET A 158 15.21 -4.80 5.20
C MET A 158 14.36 -3.53 5.44
N VAL A 159 13.08 -3.55 5.02
CA VAL A 159 12.13 -2.46 5.28
C VAL A 159 11.82 -2.35 6.78
N TRP A 160 11.62 -3.47 7.46
CA TRP A 160 11.35 -3.49 8.89
C TRP A 160 12.51 -2.92 9.72
N GLU A 161 13.77 -3.16 9.34
CA GLU A 161 14.94 -2.57 10.00
C GLU A 161 14.90 -1.04 9.96
N GLN A 162 14.59 -0.46 8.80
CA GLN A 162 14.40 0.99 8.68
C GLN A 162 13.19 1.48 9.50
N ARG A 163 12.07 0.76 9.41
CA ARG A 163 10.84 1.12 10.11
C ARG A 163 11.03 1.11 11.63
N ARG A 164 11.68 0.07 12.16
CA ARG A 164 12.01 -0.12 13.57
C ARG A 164 12.82 1.04 14.12
N ALA A 165 13.83 1.50 13.38
CA ALA A 165 14.65 2.64 13.79
C ALA A 165 13.85 3.95 13.90
N ALA A 166 12.74 4.08 13.16
CA ALA A 166 11.89 5.26 13.15
C ALA A 166 10.70 5.19 14.12
N LEU A 167 10.43 4.06 14.78
CA LEU A 167 9.20 3.85 15.56
C LEU A 167 9.02 4.85 16.72
N ALA A 168 10.11 5.27 17.35
CA ALA A 168 10.05 6.22 18.47
C ALA A 168 9.53 7.61 18.04
N ALA A 169 9.90 8.07 16.83
CA ALA A 169 9.45 9.35 16.28
C ALA A 169 8.17 9.24 15.44
N HIS A 170 7.98 8.09 14.81
CA HIS A 170 6.90 7.81 13.88
C HIS A 170 6.27 6.45 14.25
N PRO A 171 5.32 6.39 15.19
CA PRO A 171 4.71 5.13 15.62
C PRO A 171 3.97 4.44 14.47
N LEU A 172 3.65 3.15 14.63
CA LEU A 172 2.80 2.40 13.69
C LEU A 172 1.48 3.16 13.43
N GLY A 173 1.02 3.15 12.18
CA GLY A 173 -0.12 3.96 11.73
C GLY A 173 0.26 5.36 11.24
N THR A 174 1.49 5.82 11.47
CA THR A 174 2.05 6.98 10.75
C THR A 174 2.09 6.66 9.25
N LEU A 175 1.72 7.63 8.39
CA LEU A 175 1.82 7.47 6.94
C LEU A 175 3.28 7.30 6.51
N VAL A 176 3.60 6.16 5.91
CA VAL A 176 4.92 5.79 5.40
C VAL A 176 4.89 5.67 3.88
N ALA A 177 5.96 6.11 3.22
CA ALA A 177 6.16 5.93 1.78
C ALA A 177 7.64 5.73 1.43
N GLY A 178 7.90 5.27 0.20
CA GLY A 178 9.24 5.19 -0.39
C GLY A 178 9.89 3.80 -0.34
N ASP A 179 9.35 2.86 0.44
CA ASP A 179 9.91 1.52 0.65
C ASP A 179 9.52 0.48 -0.41
N LYS A 180 8.46 0.72 -1.22
CA LYS A 180 8.05 -0.15 -2.33
C LYS A 180 7.74 0.66 -3.60
N LYS A 181 7.62 -0.05 -4.73
CA LYS A 181 6.96 0.42 -5.96
C LYS A 181 5.46 0.17 -5.81
N ASP A 182 4.65 1.20 -5.93
CA ASP A 182 3.19 1.05 -5.91
C ASP A 182 2.73 0.33 -7.19
N VAL A 183 1.87 -0.66 -7.01
CA VAL A 183 1.01 -1.15 -8.10
C VAL A 183 -0.08 -0.10 -8.31
N VAL A 184 -0.11 0.52 -9.49
CA VAL A 184 -0.96 1.68 -9.79
C VAL A 184 -2.00 1.39 -10.86
N PHE A 185 -3.09 2.15 -10.82
CA PHE A 185 -4.04 2.24 -11.92
C PHE A 185 -3.68 3.40 -12.86
N THR A 186 -3.81 3.19 -14.17
CA THR A 186 -3.54 4.21 -15.20
C THR A 186 -4.39 3.96 -16.46
N PRO A 187 -4.89 5.02 -17.13
CA PRO A 187 -5.59 4.88 -18.41
C PRO A 187 -4.76 4.17 -19.50
N GLN A 188 -3.42 4.20 -19.42
CA GLN A 188 -2.55 3.52 -20.38
C GLN A 188 -2.74 1.99 -20.40
N LEU A 189 -3.34 1.39 -19.37
CA LEU A 189 -3.66 -0.04 -19.36
C LEU A 189 -4.73 -0.39 -20.40
N ALA A 190 -5.59 0.55 -20.79
CA ALA A 190 -6.61 0.33 -21.81
C ALA A 190 -6.02 -0.04 -23.19
N THR A 191 -4.84 0.48 -23.50
CA THR A 191 -4.11 0.17 -24.75
C THR A 191 -2.98 -0.84 -24.55
N LYS A 192 -2.82 -1.37 -23.33
CA LYS A 192 -1.81 -2.36 -22.96
C LYS A 192 -2.45 -3.49 -22.12
N PRO A 193 -3.38 -4.26 -22.70
CA PRO A 193 -4.03 -5.35 -21.99
C PRO A 193 -3.00 -6.39 -21.52
N GLY A 194 -3.28 -7.04 -20.37
CA GLY A 194 -2.40 -8.07 -19.80
C GLY A 194 -1.10 -7.51 -19.19
N LYS A 195 -1.03 -6.22 -18.87
CA LYS A 195 0.13 -5.59 -18.22
C LYS A 195 -0.19 -5.12 -16.80
N VAL A 196 0.83 -5.11 -15.96
CA VAL A 196 0.80 -4.40 -14.67
C VAL A 196 1.42 -3.01 -14.86
N ALA A 197 0.87 -2.00 -14.18
CA ALA A 197 1.49 -0.70 -14.06
C ALA A 197 2.11 -0.55 -12.65
N ILE A 198 3.40 -0.24 -12.60
CA ILE A 198 4.12 0.06 -11.35
C ILE A 198 4.77 1.44 -11.42
N TYR A 199 4.85 2.10 -10.26
CA TYR A 199 5.39 3.45 -10.15
C TYR A 199 5.96 3.71 -8.75
N GLY A 200 6.91 4.63 -8.65
CA GLY A 200 7.32 5.22 -7.39
C GLY A 200 8.65 4.68 -6.88
N TRP A 201 8.63 4.06 -5.69
CA TRP A 201 9.85 3.71 -4.94
C TRP A 201 10.71 4.97 -4.76
N HIS A 202 10.06 6.03 -4.32
CA HIS A 202 10.62 7.37 -4.25
C HIS A 202 11.77 7.43 -3.25
N ARG A 203 12.83 8.14 -3.63
CA ARG A 203 13.83 8.61 -2.68
C ARG A 203 13.18 9.61 -1.72
N THR A 204 13.81 9.82 -0.55
CA THR A 204 13.34 10.77 0.47
C THR A 204 13.17 12.21 -0.04
N ASN A 205 13.87 12.58 -1.11
CA ASN A 205 13.72 13.87 -1.79
C ASN A 205 12.53 13.95 -2.78
N GLY A 206 11.72 12.90 -2.90
CA GLY A 206 10.56 12.84 -3.80
C GLY A 206 10.87 12.40 -5.23
N VAL A 207 12.11 12.04 -5.56
CA VAL A 207 12.42 11.51 -6.89
C VAL A 207 12.04 10.02 -6.97
N ALA A 208 11.07 9.70 -7.82
CA ALA A 208 10.71 8.30 -8.14
C ALA A 208 11.85 7.62 -8.90
N ILE A 209 12.36 6.49 -8.39
CA ILE A 209 13.36 5.68 -9.11
C ILE A 209 12.69 4.74 -10.13
N GLN A 210 11.43 4.36 -9.87
CA GLN A 210 10.60 3.64 -10.81
C GLN A 210 9.67 4.64 -11.54
N PRO A 211 10.00 5.06 -12.78
CA PRO A 211 9.02 5.77 -13.61
C PRO A 211 7.84 4.84 -13.91
N LEU A 212 6.74 5.42 -14.43
CA LEU A 212 5.55 4.63 -14.75
C LEU A 212 5.94 3.55 -15.77
N TYR A 213 5.84 2.29 -15.34
CA TYR A 213 6.34 1.16 -16.11
C TYR A 213 5.25 0.11 -16.31
N LEU A 214 5.07 -0.27 -17.57
CA LEU A 214 4.05 -1.23 -18.04
C LEU A 214 4.68 -2.35 -18.88
N GLY A 215 5.96 -2.69 -18.63
CA GLY A 215 6.66 -3.71 -19.42
C GLY A 215 6.33 -5.14 -19.00
N HIS A 216 6.03 -5.35 -17.72
CA HIS A 216 5.73 -6.67 -17.18
C HIS A 216 4.30 -7.12 -17.47
N ALA A 217 4.11 -8.44 -17.61
CA ALA A 217 2.79 -9.04 -17.62
C ALA A 217 2.04 -8.74 -16.32
N ASP A 218 0.72 -8.70 -16.36
CA ASP A 218 -0.15 -8.55 -15.18
C ASP A 218 0.02 -9.68 -14.15
N SER A 219 0.60 -10.81 -14.55
CA SER A 219 0.97 -11.92 -13.70
C SER A 219 2.32 -11.75 -12.98
N TRP A 220 3.01 -10.63 -13.20
CA TRP A 220 4.29 -10.30 -12.54
C TRP A 220 4.07 -9.65 -11.18
N ALA A 221 4.77 -10.18 -10.17
CA ALA A 221 4.95 -9.55 -8.87
C ALA A 221 6.32 -9.95 -8.32
N ASP A 222 7.18 -8.96 -8.08
CA ASP A 222 8.48 -9.15 -7.44
C ASP A 222 8.51 -8.50 -6.04
N TYR A 223 9.62 -8.70 -5.32
CA TYR A 223 9.78 -8.23 -3.93
C TYR A 223 9.51 -6.73 -3.75
N SER A 224 9.65 -5.94 -4.81
CA SER A 224 9.55 -4.48 -4.75
C SER A 224 8.12 -3.98 -4.94
N HIS A 225 7.17 -4.83 -5.34
CA HIS A 225 5.76 -4.43 -5.45
C HIS A 225 5.14 -4.19 -4.08
N GLY A 226 4.42 -3.07 -3.96
CA GLY A 226 3.62 -2.68 -2.82
C GLY A 226 2.18 -2.40 -3.25
N VAL A 227 1.22 -2.96 -2.52
CA VAL A 227 -0.20 -2.67 -2.71
C VAL A 227 -0.61 -1.65 -1.67
N ARG A 228 -0.97 -0.45 -2.09
CA ARG A 228 -1.53 0.57 -1.19
C ARG A 228 -3.02 0.72 -1.46
N LEU A 229 -3.84 0.56 -0.44
CA LEU A 229 -5.28 0.70 -0.57
C LEU A 229 -5.69 2.16 -0.39
N VAL A 230 -6.58 2.62 -1.26
CA VAL A 230 -7.19 3.96 -1.21
C VAL A 230 -8.68 3.78 -1.10
N HIS A 231 -9.32 4.29 -0.05
CA HIS A 231 -10.76 4.15 0.12
C HIS A 231 -11.51 4.85 -1.03
N ARG A 232 -12.58 4.21 -1.52
CA ARG A 232 -13.52 4.85 -2.44
C ARG A 232 -14.27 5.90 -1.65
N SER A 233 -13.91 7.17 -1.80
CA SER A 233 -14.72 8.27 -1.29
C SER A 233 -16.15 8.08 -1.78
N ALA A 234 -17.10 7.97 -0.86
CA ALA A 234 -18.53 8.08 -1.17
C ALA A 234 -18.88 9.56 -1.39
#